data_AF-A0A1C6G977-F1
#
_entry.id   AF-A0A1C6G977-F1
#
_cell.length_a   1.000
_cell.length_b   1.000
_cell.length_c   1.000
_cell.angle_alpha   90.00
_cell.angle_beta   90.00
_cell.angle_gamma   90.00
#
_symmetry.space_group_name_H-M   'P 1'
#
loop_
_entity.id
_entity.type
_entity.pdbx_description
1 polymer ?
#
loop_
_entity_poly.entity_id
_entity_poly.type
_entity_poly.pdbx_seq_one_letter_code
_entity_poly.pdbx_strand_id
1 'polypeptide(L)'
;MELRQLINRLKVLADHFFTNGIDDIYTNSKIYEVLIAEQFGHQIINGHANTPDARDGNGEFYEYKHYKVSSSNHTWTFNDFTDRTIEKLYYVKEVYFTVINDEYTIPHIEKIYVVPGEEVARYMKEKTQHIFNLRRMINISPMQIVSNMSYDIIEMETTTCSSKLKEIFFTASKIEEITGVDGILTSNKLWELLVAYELNHNVNSEQRKHDAYDECGRTYEYKVSSAPRWTFQDITQNVLDGYLDDEKIVLAIVNKKRFSVERVYFCNPSAIVSILQCKLQDRTNGKKTIRRISSYIGMVDVRRMLDEGDAEWVL
;
A
#
# COMPACT_ATOMS: atom_id res chain seq x y z
N MET A 1 -0.24 13.10 -24.95
CA MET A 1 -0.25 11.89 -25.81
C MET A 1 0.67 10.81 -25.26
N GLU A 2 1.87 11.17 -24.81
CA GLU A 2 2.86 10.26 -24.21
C GLU A 2 2.39 9.59 -22.90
N LEU A 3 1.89 10.37 -21.92
CA LEU A 3 1.41 9.82 -20.64
C LEU A 3 0.35 8.72 -20.79
N ARG A 4 -0.65 8.94 -21.66
CA ARG A 4 -1.70 7.94 -21.94
C ARG A 4 -1.13 6.65 -22.53
N GLN A 5 -0.09 6.74 -23.37
CA GLN A 5 0.58 5.56 -23.92
C GLN A 5 1.35 4.80 -22.84
N LEU A 6 2.01 5.50 -21.91
CA LEU A 6 2.70 4.88 -20.77
C LEU A 6 1.72 4.22 -19.80
N ILE A 7 0.59 4.88 -19.47
CA ILE A 7 -0.49 4.29 -18.67
C ILE A 7 -1.04 3.03 -19.33
N ASN A 8 -1.32 3.08 -20.64
CA ASN A 8 -1.73 1.91 -21.40
C ASN A 8 -0.65 0.81 -21.41
N ARG A 9 0.63 1.19 -21.36
CA ARG A 9 1.73 0.21 -21.26
C ARG A 9 1.74 -0.49 -19.92
N LEU A 10 1.55 0.23 -18.81
CA LEU A 10 1.39 -0.37 -17.48
C LEU A 10 0.20 -1.34 -17.46
N LYS A 11 -0.94 -0.99 -18.07
CA LYS A 11 -2.07 -1.91 -18.21
C LYS A 11 -1.69 -3.23 -18.89
N VAL A 12 -1.03 -3.16 -20.05
CA VAL A 12 -0.57 -4.37 -20.78
C VAL A 12 0.41 -5.20 -19.94
N LEU A 13 1.25 -4.55 -19.14
CA LEU A 13 2.18 -5.23 -18.24
C LEU A 13 1.44 -5.88 -17.07
N ALA A 14 0.44 -5.22 -16.46
CA ALA A 14 -0.42 -5.83 -15.45
C ALA A 14 -1.14 -7.07 -15.98
N ASP A 15 -1.66 -7.04 -17.21
CA ASP A 15 -2.32 -8.22 -17.81
C ASP A 15 -1.37 -9.43 -17.88
N HIS A 16 -0.07 -9.21 -18.16
CA HIS A 16 0.92 -10.29 -18.15
C HIS A 16 1.08 -10.92 -16.76
N PHE A 17 1.23 -10.11 -15.71
CA PHE A 17 1.34 -10.63 -14.35
C PHE A 17 0.03 -11.25 -13.84
N PHE A 18 -1.11 -10.71 -14.27
CA PHE A 18 -2.42 -11.29 -14.00
C PHE A 18 -2.55 -12.70 -14.56
N THR A 19 -2.13 -12.93 -15.81
CA THR A 19 -2.12 -14.29 -16.39
C THR A 19 -1.20 -15.27 -15.65
N ASN A 20 -0.20 -14.76 -14.94
CA ASN A 20 0.70 -15.54 -14.10
C ASN A 20 0.21 -15.64 -12.64
N GLY A 21 -1.02 -15.22 -12.37
CA GLY A 21 -1.65 -15.32 -11.05
C GLY A 21 -1.17 -14.25 -10.09
N ILE A 22 -0.93 -13.01 -10.52
CA ILE A 22 -0.74 -11.83 -9.65
C ILE A 22 -1.86 -10.82 -9.94
N ASP A 23 -2.79 -10.69 -9.01
CA ASP A 23 -4.04 -9.94 -9.22
C ASP A 23 -3.86 -8.40 -9.29
N ASP A 24 -2.87 -7.87 -8.58
CA ASP A 24 -2.61 -6.43 -8.44
C ASP A 24 -1.14 -6.20 -8.07
N ILE A 25 -0.31 -5.86 -9.06
CA ILE A 25 1.13 -5.70 -8.89
C ILE A 25 1.55 -4.28 -8.46
N TYR A 26 0.65 -3.30 -8.55
CA TYR A 26 0.98 -1.88 -8.37
C TYR A 26 0.61 -1.32 -7.00
N THR A 27 -0.06 -2.10 -6.17
CA THR A 27 -0.55 -1.65 -4.88
C THR A 27 0.36 -2.11 -3.74
N ASN A 28 0.50 -1.26 -2.71
CA ASN A 28 1.20 -1.55 -1.46
C ASN A 28 2.61 -2.12 -1.67
N SER A 29 3.33 -1.62 -2.67
CA SER A 29 4.70 -2.04 -2.96
C SER A 29 4.84 -3.52 -3.39
N LYS A 30 3.74 -4.16 -3.83
CA LYS A 30 3.73 -5.56 -4.28
C LYS A 30 4.77 -5.84 -5.38
N ILE A 31 5.08 -4.85 -6.21
CA ILE A 31 6.12 -4.94 -7.25
C ILE A 31 7.49 -5.36 -6.69
N TYR A 32 7.83 -4.95 -5.48
CA TYR A 32 9.11 -5.28 -4.85
C TYR A 32 9.12 -6.70 -4.28
N GLU A 33 7.97 -7.21 -3.85
CA GLU A 33 7.84 -8.64 -3.53
C GLU A 33 8.01 -9.50 -4.79
N VAL A 34 7.49 -9.05 -5.93
CA VAL A 34 7.70 -9.72 -7.23
C VAL A 34 9.18 -9.71 -7.61
N LEU A 35 9.88 -8.60 -7.37
CA LEU A 35 11.34 -8.51 -7.58
C LEU A 35 12.10 -9.56 -6.76
N ILE A 36 11.76 -9.68 -5.47
CA ILE A 36 12.36 -10.69 -4.57
C ILE A 36 12.00 -12.10 -5.09
N ALA A 37 10.73 -12.35 -5.42
CA ALA A 37 10.31 -13.66 -5.88
C ALA A 37 10.98 -14.10 -7.19
N GLU A 38 11.11 -13.21 -8.19
CA GLU A 38 11.83 -13.51 -9.43
C GLU A 38 13.32 -13.79 -9.18
N GLN A 39 13.95 -13.08 -8.23
CA GLN A 39 15.36 -13.27 -7.87
C GLN A 39 15.63 -14.67 -7.28
N PHE A 40 14.68 -15.22 -6.52
CA PHE A 40 14.83 -16.52 -5.85
C PHE A 40 14.03 -17.66 -6.49
N GLY A 41 13.34 -17.39 -7.60
CA GLY A 41 12.49 -18.39 -8.28
C GLY A 41 11.28 -18.81 -7.45
N HIS A 42 10.78 -17.94 -6.57
CA HIS A 42 9.58 -18.19 -5.78
C HIS A 42 8.31 -17.82 -6.56
N GLN A 43 7.20 -18.49 -6.25
CA GLN A 43 5.87 -18.15 -6.74
C GLN A 43 5.14 -17.25 -5.73
N ILE A 44 4.71 -16.07 -6.17
CA ILE A 44 3.89 -15.15 -5.36
C ILE A 44 2.53 -15.78 -5.02
N ILE A 45 2.08 -15.53 -3.79
CA ILE A 45 0.74 -15.90 -3.33
C ILE A 45 -0.13 -14.65 -3.31
N ASN A 46 -1.23 -14.67 -4.08
CA ASN A 46 -2.27 -13.64 -4.00
C ASN A 46 -3.04 -13.79 -2.69
N GLY A 47 -2.61 -13.06 -1.67
CA GLY A 47 -3.29 -13.10 -0.39
C GLY A 47 -3.32 -11.76 0.32
N HIS A 48 -4.20 -11.70 1.32
CA HIS A 48 -4.35 -10.56 2.22
C HIS A 48 -3.57 -10.81 3.51
N ALA A 49 -3.74 -9.96 4.51
CA ALA A 49 -3.14 -10.17 5.83
C ALA A 49 -3.36 -11.62 6.33
N ASN A 50 -2.29 -12.22 6.85
CA ASN A 50 -2.19 -13.59 7.37
C ASN A 50 -1.99 -14.73 6.34
N THR A 51 -1.78 -14.43 5.06
CA THR A 51 -1.19 -15.40 4.13
C THR A 51 0.33 -15.18 4.04
N PRO A 52 1.14 -16.22 3.75
CA PRO A 52 2.53 -16.01 3.33
C PRO A 52 2.59 -15.24 2.02
N ASP A 53 3.73 -14.63 1.72
CA ASP A 53 3.92 -13.80 0.53
C ASP A 53 4.29 -14.64 -0.69
N ALA A 54 5.03 -15.73 -0.49
CA ALA A 54 5.47 -16.60 -1.58
C ALA A 54 5.67 -18.06 -1.16
N ARG A 55 5.87 -18.94 -2.15
CA ARG A 55 6.28 -20.34 -1.97
C ARG A 55 7.34 -20.75 -2.99
N ASP A 56 8.22 -21.69 -2.62
CA ASP A 56 9.17 -22.29 -3.55
C ASP A 56 8.58 -23.51 -4.30
N GLY A 57 9.41 -24.15 -5.15
CA GLY A 57 9.05 -25.37 -5.87
C GLY A 57 8.87 -26.62 -5.00
N ASN A 58 9.34 -26.60 -3.74
CA ASN A 58 9.17 -27.67 -2.76
C ASN A 58 7.88 -27.50 -1.93
N GLY A 59 7.21 -26.35 -2.05
CA GLY A 59 6.02 -26.01 -1.29
C GLY A 59 6.31 -25.31 0.04
N GLU A 60 7.55 -24.89 0.28
CA GLU A 60 7.95 -24.14 1.47
C GLU A 60 7.47 -22.69 1.37
N PHE A 61 6.96 -22.14 2.47
CA PHE A 61 6.41 -20.79 2.51
C PHE A 61 7.42 -19.76 2.96
N TYR A 62 7.31 -18.55 2.39
CA TYR A 62 8.20 -17.43 2.67
C TYR A 62 7.40 -16.17 2.99
N GLU A 63 7.92 -15.37 3.91
CA GLU A 63 7.44 -14.02 4.20
C GLU A 63 8.48 -13.01 3.73
N TYR A 64 8.04 -11.93 3.11
CA TYR A 64 8.89 -10.83 2.71
C TYR A 64 8.63 -9.61 3.59
N LYS A 65 9.71 -8.93 3.93
CA LYS A 65 9.67 -7.56 4.42
C LYS A 65 10.73 -6.80 3.67
N HIS A 66 10.42 -5.58 3.25
CA HIS A 66 11.41 -4.74 2.60
C HIS A 66 11.31 -3.30 3.10
N TYR A 67 12.43 -2.59 3.03
CA TYR A 67 12.46 -1.13 3.04
C TYR A 67 13.32 -0.65 1.87
N LYS A 68 13.12 0.60 1.50
CA LYS A 68 13.85 1.25 0.41
C LYS A 68 14.98 2.11 0.98
N VAL A 69 16.14 2.20 0.33
CA VAL A 69 17.26 3.04 0.78
C VAL A 69 16.83 4.51 0.87
N SER A 70 16.01 4.97 -0.08
CA SER A 70 15.42 6.32 -0.06
C SER A 70 14.44 6.59 1.08
N SER A 71 13.99 5.55 1.81
CA SER A 71 13.07 5.68 2.94
C SER A 71 13.73 6.42 4.10
N SER A 72 12.95 7.24 4.81
CA SER A 72 13.39 7.86 6.07
C SER A 72 13.47 6.86 7.24
N ASN A 73 12.87 5.69 7.11
CA ASN A 73 12.89 4.61 8.09
C ASN A 73 13.53 3.35 7.50
N HIS A 74 14.69 2.96 8.03
CA HIS A 74 15.45 1.76 7.66
C HIS A 74 15.18 0.59 8.62
N THR A 75 13.90 0.29 8.81
CA THR A 75 13.44 -0.86 9.58
C THR A 75 12.31 -1.58 8.85
N TRP A 76 12.15 -2.87 9.17
CA TRP A 76 11.06 -3.68 8.64
C TRP A 76 9.90 -3.71 9.62
N THR A 77 8.76 -3.21 9.18
CA THR A 77 7.59 -3.02 10.02
C THR A 77 6.61 -4.19 9.90
N PHE A 78 6.22 -4.77 11.04
CA PHE A 78 5.02 -5.59 11.15
C PHE A 78 3.89 -4.71 11.67
N ASN A 79 3.00 -4.33 10.75
CA ASN A 79 1.83 -3.50 11.03
C ASN A 79 0.66 -4.33 11.58
N ASP A 80 -0.11 -3.74 12.50
CA ASP A 80 -1.37 -4.31 13.02
C ASP A 80 -1.21 -5.78 13.48
N PHE A 81 -0.08 -6.11 14.12
CA PHE A 81 0.24 -7.50 14.45
C PHE A 81 -0.79 -8.10 15.41
N THR A 82 -1.03 -9.39 15.24
CA THR A 82 -1.92 -10.20 16.07
C THR A 82 -1.23 -11.50 16.46
N ASP A 83 -1.80 -12.22 17.43
CA ASP A 83 -1.29 -13.55 17.79
C ASP A 83 -1.28 -14.48 16.58
N ARG A 84 -2.27 -14.38 15.68
CA ARG A 84 -2.29 -15.10 14.40
C ARG A 84 -1.16 -14.70 13.46
N THR A 85 -0.78 -13.41 13.45
CA THR A 85 0.35 -12.92 12.65
C THR A 85 1.65 -13.58 13.11
N ILE A 86 1.83 -13.72 14.43
CA ILE A 86 2.99 -14.38 15.04
C ILE A 86 2.93 -15.89 14.81
N GLU A 87 1.76 -16.52 15.00
CA GLU A 87 1.55 -17.96 14.77
C GLU A 87 1.87 -18.35 13.33
N LYS A 88 1.49 -17.54 12.34
CA LYS A 88 1.80 -17.78 10.92
C LYS A 88 3.31 -17.95 10.68
N LEU A 89 4.14 -17.19 11.39
CA LEU A 89 5.58 -17.21 11.19
C LEU A 89 6.22 -18.55 11.59
N TYR A 90 5.59 -19.35 12.46
CA TYR A 90 6.06 -20.72 12.73
C TYR A 90 5.86 -21.67 11.54
N TYR A 91 5.05 -21.30 10.55
CA TYR A 91 4.76 -22.11 9.37
C TYR A 91 5.45 -21.58 8.10
N VAL A 92 6.21 -20.48 8.19
CA VAL A 92 7.07 -20.03 7.10
C VAL A 92 8.48 -20.55 7.36
N LYS A 93 9.15 -21.01 6.31
CA LYS A 93 10.52 -21.48 6.37
C LYS A 93 11.44 -20.33 6.78
N GLU A 94 11.37 -19.22 6.03
CA GLU A 94 12.22 -18.05 6.20
C GLU A 94 11.43 -16.75 6.00
N VAL A 95 11.84 -15.72 6.73
CA VAL A 95 11.46 -14.32 6.49
C VAL A 95 12.65 -13.62 5.84
N TYR A 96 12.42 -13.04 4.66
CA TYR A 96 13.44 -12.26 3.95
C TYR A 96 13.29 -10.79 4.29
N PHE A 97 14.21 -10.30 5.13
CA PHE A 97 14.33 -8.89 5.46
C PHE A 97 15.24 -8.21 4.44
N THR A 98 14.61 -7.63 3.43
CA THR A 98 15.25 -7.16 2.19
C THR A 98 15.52 -5.66 2.24
N VAL A 99 16.73 -5.27 1.86
CA VAL A 99 17.13 -3.88 1.59
C VAL A 99 17.07 -3.65 0.09
N ILE A 100 16.26 -2.69 -0.35
CA ILE A 100 16.10 -2.36 -1.76
C ILE A 100 16.70 -0.98 -2.00
N ASN A 101 17.73 -0.92 -2.84
CA ASN A 101 18.23 0.33 -3.37
C ASN A 101 17.35 0.75 -4.56
N ASP A 102 16.52 1.76 -4.34
CA ASP A 102 15.59 2.33 -5.32
C ASP A 102 16.08 3.66 -5.93
N GLU A 103 17.36 3.99 -5.77
CA GLU A 103 17.97 5.18 -6.42
C GLU A 103 18.18 4.97 -7.93
N TYR A 104 18.15 3.71 -8.37
CA TYR A 104 18.24 3.32 -9.77
C TYR A 104 16.85 3.11 -10.38
N THR A 105 16.73 3.38 -11.68
CA THR A 105 15.47 3.14 -12.42
C THR A 105 14.97 1.72 -12.26
N ILE A 106 15.84 0.72 -12.31
CA ILE A 106 15.52 -0.65 -11.91
C ILE A 106 16.07 -0.83 -10.49
N PRO A 107 15.21 -0.99 -9.46
CA PRO A 107 15.66 -1.19 -8.10
C PRO A 107 16.55 -2.42 -7.96
N HIS A 108 17.59 -2.29 -7.14
CA HIS A 108 18.54 -3.36 -6.84
C HIS A 108 18.28 -3.88 -5.43
N ILE A 109 18.18 -5.19 -5.26
CA ILE A 109 18.25 -5.82 -3.95
C ILE A 109 19.70 -5.70 -3.50
N GLU A 110 19.98 -4.91 -2.47
CA GLU A 110 21.34 -4.71 -1.97
C GLU A 110 21.76 -5.85 -1.04
N LYS A 111 20.84 -6.23 -0.15
CA LYS A 111 21.11 -7.14 0.96
C LYS A 111 19.84 -7.79 1.46
N ILE A 112 19.94 -9.04 1.91
CA ILE A 112 18.86 -9.75 2.57
C ILE A 112 19.38 -10.40 3.84
N TYR A 113 18.69 -10.17 4.95
CA TYR A 113 18.81 -11.02 6.13
C TYR A 113 17.78 -12.14 6.01
N VAL A 114 18.27 -13.37 5.90
CA VAL A 114 17.46 -14.58 5.81
C VAL A 114 17.34 -15.13 7.22
N VAL A 115 16.13 -15.10 7.78
CA VAL A 115 15.88 -15.47 9.17
C VAL A 115 14.83 -16.58 9.20
N PRO A 116 15.06 -17.71 9.91
CA PRO A 116 14.03 -18.74 10.06
C PRO A 116 12.72 -18.16 10.61
N GLY A 117 11.58 -18.58 10.08
CA GLY A 117 10.28 -18.06 10.51
C GLY A 117 10.03 -18.21 12.01
N GLU A 118 10.45 -19.34 12.58
CA GLU A 118 10.36 -19.61 14.01
C GLU A 118 11.20 -18.65 14.89
N GLU A 119 12.34 -18.17 14.40
CA GLU A 119 13.19 -17.20 15.11
C GLU A 119 12.47 -15.85 15.18
N VAL A 120 11.90 -15.40 14.05
CA VAL A 120 11.11 -14.15 14.00
C VAL A 120 9.87 -14.28 14.89
N ALA A 121 9.18 -15.43 14.86
CA ALA A 121 8.01 -15.68 15.69
C ALA A 121 8.35 -15.60 17.19
N ARG A 122 9.44 -16.24 17.62
CA ARG A 122 9.93 -16.20 19.01
C ARG A 122 10.28 -14.78 19.42
N TYR A 123 11.04 -14.06 18.60
CA TYR A 123 11.39 -12.66 18.85
C TYR A 123 10.15 -11.77 18.99
N MET A 124 9.22 -11.86 18.04
CA MET A 124 7.99 -11.08 18.08
C MET A 124 7.15 -11.41 19.32
N LYS A 125 7.01 -12.69 19.68
CA LYS A 125 6.25 -13.11 20.86
C LYS A 125 6.83 -12.54 22.16
N GLU A 126 8.15 -12.39 22.26
CA GLU A 126 8.79 -11.76 23.41
C GLU A 126 8.60 -10.23 23.37
N LYS A 127 9.01 -9.57 22.28
CA LYS A 127 9.05 -8.10 22.23
C LYS A 127 7.66 -7.47 22.23
N THR A 128 6.66 -8.13 21.66
CA THR A 128 5.31 -7.58 21.57
C THR A 128 4.54 -7.58 22.89
N GLN A 129 4.97 -8.35 23.90
CA GLN A 129 4.37 -8.32 25.25
C GLN A 129 4.46 -6.93 25.90
N HIS A 130 5.45 -6.14 25.50
CA HIS A 130 5.71 -4.82 26.05
C HIS A 130 5.26 -3.68 25.11
N ILE A 131 4.61 -4.00 23.98
CA ILE A 131 4.14 -3.01 23.02
C ILE A 131 2.70 -2.61 23.33
N PHE A 132 2.54 -1.39 23.82
CA PHE A 132 1.25 -0.77 24.11
C PHE A 132 0.79 0.23 23.05
N ASN A 133 1.50 0.34 21.92
CA ASN A 133 1.10 1.27 20.87
C ASN A 133 -0.26 0.84 20.27
N LEU A 134 -1.11 1.82 19.96
CA LEU A 134 -2.49 1.58 19.50
C LEU A 134 -2.51 0.74 18.22
N ARG A 135 -1.60 1.04 17.28
CA ARG A 135 -1.47 0.37 15.99
C ARG A 135 -0.93 -1.06 16.05
N ARG A 136 -0.48 -1.55 17.21
CA ARG A 136 0.26 -2.82 17.34
C ARG A 136 1.31 -2.97 16.23
N MET A 137 2.26 -2.06 16.24
CA MET A 137 3.35 -2.00 15.28
C MET A 137 4.66 -2.38 15.96
N ILE A 138 5.45 -3.24 15.34
CA ILE A 138 6.83 -3.49 15.73
C ILE A 138 7.74 -3.27 14.53
N ASN A 139 8.80 -2.51 14.75
CA ASN A 139 9.86 -2.30 13.78
C ASN A 139 11.03 -3.21 14.17
N ILE A 140 11.54 -3.95 13.19
CA ILE A 140 12.72 -4.79 13.32
C ILE A 140 13.83 -4.14 12.50
N SER A 141 14.92 -3.76 13.16
CA SER A 141 16.11 -3.18 12.52
C SER A 141 17.17 -4.25 12.21
N PRO A 142 18.13 -3.97 11.32
CA PRO A 142 19.27 -4.86 11.09
C PRO A 142 20.00 -5.24 12.38
N MET A 143 20.25 -4.26 13.27
CA MET A 143 20.93 -4.51 14.55
C MET A 143 20.13 -5.45 15.47
N GLN A 144 18.80 -5.37 15.44
CA GLN A 144 17.95 -6.27 16.21
C GLN A 144 18.00 -7.70 15.68
N ILE A 145 18.04 -7.90 14.36
CA ILE A 145 18.26 -9.24 13.78
C ILE A 145 19.62 -9.78 14.22
N VAL A 146 20.68 -9.01 13.98
CA VAL A 146 22.07 -9.40 14.27
C VAL A 146 22.28 -9.77 15.74
N SER A 147 21.61 -9.07 16.66
CA SER A 147 21.82 -9.25 18.10
C SER A 147 20.89 -10.28 18.76
N ASN A 148 19.77 -10.65 18.12
CA ASN A 148 18.71 -11.41 18.81
C ASN A 148 18.20 -12.64 18.05
N MET A 149 18.61 -12.87 16.80
CA MET A 149 18.09 -13.97 15.99
C MET A 149 19.23 -14.74 15.33
N SER A 150 19.01 -16.01 15.01
CA SER A 150 19.84 -16.71 14.04
C SER A 150 19.50 -16.23 12.63
N TYR A 151 20.51 -15.90 11.83
CA TYR A 151 20.33 -15.37 10.49
C TYR A 151 21.48 -15.78 9.58
N ASP A 152 21.16 -15.87 8.29
CA ASP A 152 22.13 -15.80 7.20
C ASP A 152 22.01 -14.44 6.50
N ILE A 153 23.05 -14.06 5.78
CA ILE A 153 23.09 -12.82 5.01
C ILE A 153 23.44 -13.11 3.56
N ILE A 154 22.67 -12.53 2.65
CA ILE A 154 22.94 -12.54 1.22
C ILE A 154 23.24 -11.12 0.80
N GLU A 155 24.47 -10.87 0.36
CA GLU A 155 24.84 -9.63 -0.33
C GLU A 155 24.77 -9.86 -1.83
N MET A 156 24.06 -8.97 -2.51
CA MET A 156 23.71 -9.14 -3.92
C MET A 156 24.54 -8.17 -4.76
N GLU A 157 25.42 -8.71 -5.60
CA GLU A 157 26.18 -7.88 -6.56
C GLU A 157 25.31 -7.47 -7.76
N THR A 158 24.36 -8.31 -8.15
CA THR A 158 23.48 -8.06 -9.30
C THR A 158 22.04 -8.49 -9.01
N THR A 159 21.06 -7.68 -9.38
CA THR A 159 19.65 -8.07 -9.33
C THR A 159 19.20 -8.59 -10.68
N THR A 160 18.69 -9.81 -10.70
CA THR A 160 18.14 -10.45 -11.89
C THR A 160 16.62 -10.46 -11.81
N CYS A 161 15.98 -9.85 -12.81
CA CYS A 161 14.54 -9.88 -12.99
C CYS A 161 14.17 -9.93 -14.47
N SER A 162 12.93 -10.31 -14.72
CA SER A 162 12.35 -10.45 -16.05
C SER A 162 12.37 -9.13 -16.81
N SER A 163 12.43 -9.21 -18.14
CA SER A 163 12.33 -8.04 -19.00
C SER A 163 11.02 -7.27 -18.79
N LYS A 164 9.94 -7.97 -18.41
CA LYS A 164 8.64 -7.39 -18.10
C LYS A 164 8.66 -6.59 -16.81
N LEU A 165 9.32 -7.10 -15.76
CA LEU A 165 9.47 -6.35 -14.52
C LEU A 165 10.34 -5.11 -14.71
N LYS A 166 11.47 -5.23 -15.45
CA LYS A 166 12.30 -4.08 -15.84
C LYS A 166 11.49 -3.03 -16.60
N GLU A 167 10.63 -3.47 -17.52
CA GLU A 167 9.80 -2.57 -18.31
C GLU A 167 8.76 -1.83 -17.46
N ILE A 168 8.19 -2.45 -16.41
CA ILE A 168 7.34 -1.75 -15.45
C ILE A 168 8.12 -0.60 -14.81
N PHE A 169 9.32 -0.87 -14.28
CA PHE A 169 10.11 0.13 -13.61
C PHE A 169 10.48 1.30 -14.53
N PHE A 170 10.92 1.02 -15.77
CA PHE A 170 11.18 2.06 -16.77
C PHE A 170 9.92 2.86 -17.12
N THR A 171 8.78 2.19 -17.30
CA THR A 171 7.52 2.85 -17.67
C THR A 171 7.05 3.75 -16.52
N ALA A 172 7.14 3.26 -15.28
CA ALA A 172 6.79 4.03 -14.10
C ALA A 172 7.69 5.26 -13.95
N SER A 173 9.01 5.09 -14.02
CA SER A 173 9.97 6.21 -13.92
C SER A 173 9.70 7.32 -14.95
N LYS A 174 9.31 6.97 -16.18
CA LYS A 174 8.91 7.97 -17.20
C LYS A 174 7.60 8.68 -16.85
N ILE A 175 6.64 7.98 -16.26
CA ILE A 175 5.40 8.60 -15.77
C ILE A 175 5.72 9.57 -14.64
N GLU A 176 6.57 9.18 -13.69
CA GLU A 176 7.02 10.03 -12.58
C GLU A 176 7.72 11.28 -13.12
N GLU A 177 8.60 11.15 -14.12
CA GLU A 177 9.28 12.28 -14.78
C GLU A 177 8.29 13.26 -15.44
N ILE A 178 7.29 12.74 -16.17
CA ILE A 178 6.29 13.57 -16.86
C ILE A 178 5.36 14.28 -15.87
N THR A 179 5.00 13.60 -14.78
CA THR A 179 3.97 14.06 -13.83
C THR A 179 4.54 14.82 -12.64
N GLY A 180 5.83 14.65 -12.34
CA GLY A 180 6.47 15.15 -11.12
C GLY A 180 5.99 14.44 -9.85
N VAL A 181 5.34 13.28 -9.98
CA VAL A 181 4.81 12.49 -8.85
C VAL A 181 5.73 11.30 -8.62
N ASP A 182 6.44 11.29 -7.49
CA ASP A 182 7.35 10.21 -7.14
C ASP A 182 6.62 9.05 -6.44
N GLY A 183 7.16 7.83 -6.59
CA GLY A 183 6.74 6.67 -5.83
C GLY A 183 5.41 6.06 -6.29
N ILE A 184 5.05 6.17 -7.58
CA ILE A 184 3.73 5.73 -8.07
C ILE A 184 3.50 4.21 -7.88
N LEU A 185 4.57 3.43 -7.76
CA LEU A 185 4.53 1.98 -7.51
C LEU A 185 4.40 1.62 -6.01
N THR A 186 4.15 2.60 -5.15
CA THR A 186 3.94 2.41 -3.70
C THR A 186 2.50 2.76 -3.30
N SER A 187 2.01 2.12 -2.24
CA SER A 187 0.66 2.39 -1.68
C SER A 187 -0.45 2.28 -2.73
N ASN A 188 -1.32 3.29 -2.91
CA ASN A 188 -2.30 3.35 -4.01
C ASN A 188 -1.98 4.47 -5.01
N LYS A 189 -0.74 4.98 -5.02
CA LYS A 189 -0.40 6.24 -5.69
C LYS A 189 -0.65 6.21 -7.20
N LEU A 190 -0.35 5.10 -7.88
CA LEU A 190 -0.70 4.93 -9.29
C LEU A 190 -2.20 5.08 -9.56
N TRP A 191 -3.05 4.57 -8.67
CA TRP A 191 -4.50 4.66 -8.85
C TRP A 191 -5.01 6.07 -8.57
N GLU A 192 -4.44 6.77 -7.59
CA GLU A 192 -4.70 8.19 -7.34
C GLU A 192 -4.33 9.04 -8.57
N LEU A 193 -3.15 8.78 -9.16
CA LEU A 193 -2.72 9.40 -10.41
C LEU A 193 -3.71 9.15 -11.55
N LEU A 194 -4.18 7.90 -11.70
CA LEU A 194 -5.13 7.55 -12.75
C LEU A 194 -6.47 8.29 -12.56
N VAL A 195 -6.99 8.33 -11.33
CA VAL A 195 -8.22 9.08 -11.03
C VAL A 195 -8.03 10.57 -11.30
N ALA A 196 -6.91 11.15 -10.87
CA ALA A 196 -6.62 12.55 -11.09
C ALA A 196 -6.50 12.89 -12.58
N TYR A 197 -5.88 11.99 -13.37
CA TYR A 197 -5.80 12.13 -14.81
C TYR A 197 -7.19 12.17 -15.48
N GLU A 198 -8.13 11.30 -15.07
CA GLU A 198 -9.51 11.31 -15.59
C GLU A 198 -10.28 12.59 -15.20
N LEU A 199 -9.91 13.21 -14.06
CA LEU A 199 -10.54 14.43 -13.55
C LEU A 199 -9.85 15.74 -14.00
N ASN A 200 -8.75 15.66 -14.76
CA ASN A 200 -7.86 16.80 -15.05
C ASN A 200 -7.31 17.49 -13.79
N HIS A 201 -7.02 16.70 -12.75
CA HIS A 201 -6.32 17.15 -11.54
C HIS A 201 -4.82 16.79 -11.63
N ASN A 202 -4.00 17.49 -10.85
CA ASN A 202 -2.59 17.20 -10.64
C ASN A 202 -2.40 16.57 -9.25
N VAL A 203 -1.69 15.44 -9.17
CA VAL A 203 -1.38 14.77 -7.89
C VAL A 203 -0.14 15.40 -7.26
N ASN A 204 -0.16 15.59 -5.94
CA ASN A 204 1.02 16.02 -5.19
C ASN A 204 1.89 14.80 -4.84
N SER A 205 3.20 15.03 -4.74
CA SER A 205 4.10 14.10 -4.05
C SER A 205 3.77 14.01 -2.56
N GLU A 206 4.13 12.90 -1.91
CA GLU A 206 3.75 12.55 -0.53
C GLU A 206 4.19 13.57 0.55
N GLN A 207 4.99 14.58 0.20
CA GLN A 207 5.46 15.61 1.13
C GLN A 207 4.51 16.80 1.31
N ARG A 208 3.37 16.84 0.62
CA ARG A 208 2.38 17.93 0.71
C ARG A 208 1.13 17.50 1.47
N LYS A 209 0.38 18.49 1.97
CA LYS A 209 -0.77 18.31 2.89
C LYS A 209 -1.99 17.62 2.24
N HIS A 210 -2.17 17.76 0.93
CA HIS A 210 -3.35 17.28 0.18
C HIS A 210 -2.93 16.40 -0.99
N ASP A 211 -3.78 15.45 -1.38
CA ASP A 211 -3.45 14.45 -2.41
C ASP A 211 -3.37 15.05 -3.82
N ALA A 212 -4.28 15.96 -4.19
CA ALA A 212 -4.33 16.55 -5.53
C ALA A 212 -4.83 18.00 -5.55
N TYR A 213 -4.66 18.67 -6.68
CA TYR A 213 -5.17 20.02 -6.94
C TYR A 213 -5.55 20.23 -8.41
N ASP A 214 -6.46 21.16 -8.69
CA ASP A 214 -6.82 21.52 -10.07
C ASP A 214 -6.09 22.79 -10.57
N GLU A 215 -6.37 23.21 -11.81
CA GLU A 215 -5.77 24.40 -12.41
C GLU A 215 -6.07 25.71 -11.66
N CYS A 216 -7.14 25.74 -10.85
CA CYS A 216 -7.50 26.88 -10.01
C CYS A 216 -6.84 26.83 -8.61
N GLY A 217 -6.08 25.78 -8.31
CA GLY A 217 -5.43 25.56 -7.02
C GLY A 217 -6.36 25.04 -5.93
N ARG A 218 -7.58 24.59 -6.27
CA ARG A 218 -8.47 23.92 -5.32
C ARG A 218 -7.90 22.55 -5.01
N THR A 219 -7.93 22.13 -3.74
CA THR A 219 -7.29 20.90 -3.28
C THR A 219 -8.31 19.80 -3.02
N TYR A 220 -7.84 18.55 -3.11
CA TYR A 220 -8.68 17.37 -3.05
C TYR A 220 -7.97 16.25 -2.27
N GLU A 221 -8.71 15.57 -1.40
CA GLU A 221 -8.29 14.33 -0.73
C GLU A 221 -8.83 13.13 -1.49
N TYR A 222 -8.00 12.13 -1.78
CA TYR A 222 -8.40 10.97 -2.58
C TYR A 222 -8.56 9.74 -1.69
N LYS A 223 -9.59 8.96 -1.98
CA LYS A 223 -9.77 7.61 -1.44
C LYS A 223 -10.14 6.69 -2.58
N VAL A 224 -9.25 5.74 -2.87
CA VAL A 224 -9.44 4.74 -3.92
C VAL A 224 -9.77 3.38 -3.33
N SER A 225 -10.72 2.66 -3.94
CA SER A 225 -11.08 1.31 -3.52
C SER A 225 -11.50 0.44 -4.71
N SER A 226 -11.28 -0.88 -4.60
CA SER A 226 -11.82 -1.84 -5.58
C SER A 226 -13.28 -2.24 -5.31
N ALA A 227 -13.82 -1.78 -4.18
CA ALA A 227 -15.18 -2.03 -3.75
C ALA A 227 -15.85 -0.71 -3.36
N PRO A 228 -17.19 -0.63 -3.30
CA PRO A 228 -17.90 0.59 -2.91
C PRO A 228 -17.87 0.83 -1.39
N ARG A 229 -16.66 0.85 -0.84
CA ARG A 229 -16.35 1.04 0.56
C ARG A 229 -14.95 1.62 0.67
N TRP A 230 -14.84 2.81 1.23
CA TRP A 230 -13.61 3.55 1.40
C TRP A 230 -13.27 3.62 2.88
N THR A 231 -12.06 3.18 3.22
CA THR A 231 -11.61 3.12 4.61
C THR A 231 -10.80 4.35 4.96
N PHE A 232 -11.14 4.98 6.07
CA PHE A 232 -10.42 6.09 6.67
C PHE A 232 -9.74 5.56 7.94
N GLN A 233 -8.43 5.74 8.03
CA GLN A 233 -7.61 5.18 9.10
C GLN A 233 -6.95 6.30 9.92
N ASP A 234 -6.67 6.01 11.19
CA ASP A 234 -6.01 6.93 12.13
C ASP A 234 -6.73 8.27 12.24
N ILE A 235 -8.06 8.20 12.28
CA ILE A 235 -8.91 9.38 12.35
C ILE A 235 -8.67 10.05 13.71
N THR A 236 -7.96 11.17 13.66
CA THR A 236 -7.76 12.11 14.76
C THR A 236 -8.47 13.41 14.42
N GLN A 237 -8.61 14.32 15.40
CA GLN A 237 -9.21 15.63 15.11
C GLN A 237 -8.42 16.38 14.03
N ASN A 238 -7.09 16.37 14.09
CA ASN A 238 -6.24 16.99 13.07
C ASN A 238 -6.44 16.41 11.66
N VAL A 239 -6.70 15.10 11.54
CA VAL A 239 -6.99 14.46 10.24
C VAL A 239 -8.37 14.91 9.73
N LEU A 240 -9.37 14.98 10.60
CA LEU A 240 -10.70 15.47 10.24
C LEU A 240 -10.67 16.95 9.84
N ASP A 241 -9.94 17.78 10.58
CA ASP A 241 -9.75 19.20 10.27
C ASP A 241 -9.04 19.34 8.90
N GLY A 242 -8.04 18.51 8.63
CA GLY A 242 -7.39 18.46 7.32
C GLY A 242 -8.34 18.16 6.16
N TYR A 243 -9.31 17.25 6.35
CA TYR A 243 -10.34 17.00 5.33
C TYR A 243 -11.23 18.20 5.07
N LEU A 244 -11.55 18.99 6.11
CA LEU A 244 -12.38 20.19 5.96
C LEU A 244 -11.68 21.32 5.18
N ASP A 245 -10.35 21.26 5.05
CA ASP A 245 -9.58 22.25 4.29
C ASP A 245 -9.61 21.98 2.77
N ASP A 246 -10.04 20.79 2.34
CA ASP A 246 -10.14 20.44 0.91
C ASP A 246 -11.45 20.91 0.28
N GLU A 247 -11.45 21.14 -1.03
CA GLU A 247 -12.66 21.51 -1.78
C GLU A 247 -13.64 20.33 -1.82
N LYS A 248 -13.13 19.12 -2.08
CA LYS A 248 -13.90 17.87 -2.06
C LYS A 248 -13.06 16.70 -1.56
N ILE A 249 -13.76 15.72 -0.98
CA ILE A 249 -13.21 14.36 -0.80
C ILE A 249 -13.63 13.53 -2.02
N VAL A 250 -12.64 13.02 -2.76
CA VAL A 250 -12.83 12.22 -3.97
C VAL A 250 -12.88 10.74 -3.61
N LEU A 251 -14.05 10.13 -3.77
CA LEU A 251 -14.26 8.69 -3.55
C LEU A 251 -14.30 7.97 -4.89
N ALA A 252 -13.24 7.22 -5.22
CA ALA A 252 -13.11 6.54 -6.49
C ALA A 252 -13.21 5.01 -6.35
N ILE A 253 -13.97 4.38 -7.25
CA ILE A 253 -13.99 2.93 -7.45
C ILE A 253 -13.11 2.61 -8.65
N VAL A 254 -12.10 1.77 -8.47
CA VAL A 254 -11.22 1.30 -9.56
C VAL A 254 -11.37 -0.19 -9.77
N ASN A 255 -11.23 -0.64 -11.01
CA ASN A 255 -11.08 -2.03 -11.34
C ASN A 255 -9.61 -2.33 -11.60
N LYS A 256 -8.94 -2.90 -10.60
CA LYS A 256 -7.50 -3.17 -10.69
C LYS A 256 -7.15 -4.23 -11.72
N LYS A 257 -8.05 -5.20 -11.95
CA LYS A 257 -7.89 -6.25 -12.98
C LYS A 257 -8.04 -5.70 -14.40
N ARG A 258 -8.95 -4.75 -14.60
CA ARG A 258 -9.16 -4.11 -15.93
C ARG A 258 -8.30 -2.87 -16.14
N PHE A 259 -7.57 -2.46 -15.10
CA PHE A 259 -6.81 -1.21 -15.05
C PHE A 259 -7.68 -0.02 -15.51
N SER A 260 -8.76 0.26 -14.76
CA SER A 260 -9.72 1.32 -15.09
C SER A 260 -10.29 2.01 -13.85
N VAL A 261 -10.63 3.28 -13.98
CA VAL A 261 -11.51 3.99 -13.04
C VAL A 261 -12.95 3.71 -13.45
N GLU A 262 -13.74 3.16 -12.53
CA GLU A 262 -15.11 2.74 -12.83
C GLU A 262 -16.14 3.77 -12.36
N ARG A 263 -15.89 4.41 -11.20
CA ARG A 263 -16.77 5.46 -10.66
C ARG A 263 -16.01 6.49 -9.87
N VAL A 264 -16.46 7.74 -9.93
CA VAL A 264 -15.94 8.83 -9.08
C VAL A 264 -17.07 9.64 -8.48
N TYR A 265 -17.00 9.88 -7.16
CA TYR A 265 -17.89 10.78 -6.44
C TYR A 265 -17.10 11.93 -5.84
N PHE A 266 -17.56 13.16 -6.04
CA PHE A 266 -17.11 14.31 -5.28
C PHE A 266 -18.04 14.49 -4.10
N CYS A 267 -17.48 14.46 -2.89
CA CYS A 267 -18.24 14.57 -1.65
C CYS A 267 -17.88 15.85 -0.91
N ASN A 268 -18.88 16.51 -0.34
CA ASN A 268 -18.71 17.60 0.60
C ASN A 268 -17.90 17.11 1.81
N PRO A 269 -16.75 17.72 2.13
CA PRO A 269 -15.94 17.32 3.27
C PRO A 269 -16.69 17.35 4.60
N SER A 270 -17.55 18.35 4.82
CA SER A 270 -18.32 18.47 6.07
C SER A 270 -19.28 17.29 6.27
N ALA A 271 -19.90 16.81 5.19
CA ALA A 271 -20.76 15.64 5.23
C ALA A 271 -19.96 14.36 5.54
N ILE A 272 -18.81 14.17 4.88
CA ILE A 272 -17.90 13.05 5.15
C ILE A 272 -17.47 13.04 6.61
N VAL A 273 -16.97 14.16 7.12
CA VAL A 273 -16.49 14.29 8.51
C VAL A 273 -17.61 13.98 9.50
N SER A 274 -18.81 14.53 9.29
CA SER A 274 -19.98 14.27 10.14
C SER A 274 -20.32 12.78 10.21
N ILE A 275 -20.33 12.09 9.06
CA ILE A 275 -20.62 10.65 8.99
C ILE A 275 -19.52 9.83 9.69
N LEU A 276 -18.25 10.18 9.49
CA LEU A 276 -17.13 9.51 10.14
C LEU A 276 -17.22 9.67 11.66
N GLN A 277 -17.51 10.87 12.17
CA GLN A 277 -17.67 11.14 13.60
C GLN A 277 -18.83 10.33 14.21
N CYS A 278 -20.01 10.32 13.59
CA CYS A 278 -21.14 9.53 14.06
C CYS A 278 -20.79 8.04 14.16
N LYS A 279 -20.19 7.47 13.11
CA LYS A 279 -19.78 6.05 13.10
C LYS A 279 -18.72 5.74 14.13
N LEU A 280 -17.79 6.65 14.39
CA LEU A 280 -16.78 6.49 15.44
C LEU A 280 -17.40 6.55 16.84
N GLN A 281 -18.37 7.43 17.06
CA GLN A 281 -19.11 7.52 18.32
C GLN A 281 -19.88 6.23 18.60
N ASP A 282 -20.62 5.71 17.62
CA ASP A 282 -21.33 4.42 17.73
C ASP A 282 -20.38 3.27 18.06
N ARG A 283 -19.20 3.25 17.43
CA ARG A 283 -18.18 2.23 17.66
C ARG A 283 -17.59 2.32 19.08
N THR A 284 -17.39 3.53 19.57
CA THR A 284 -16.86 3.80 20.92
C THR A 284 -17.88 3.40 22.00
N ASN A 285 -19.16 3.69 21.76
CA ASN A 285 -20.27 3.31 22.65
C ASN A 285 -20.46 1.79 22.72
N GLY A 286 -20.07 1.05 21.68
CA GLY A 286 -20.17 -0.40 21.59
C GLY A 286 -19.21 -1.21 22.48
N LYS A 287 -18.42 -0.59 23.37
CA LYS A 287 -17.46 -1.22 24.31
C LYS A 287 -16.46 -2.21 23.70
N LYS A 288 -16.26 -2.20 22.37
CA LYS A 288 -15.23 -3.02 21.72
C LYS A 288 -13.87 -2.33 21.85
N THR A 289 -12.82 -3.07 22.17
CA THR A 289 -11.45 -2.56 22.15
C THR A 289 -11.12 -2.06 20.73
N ILE A 290 -10.97 -0.75 20.57
CA ILE A 290 -10.57 -0.12 19.30
C ILE A 290 -9.05 -0.18 19.23
N ARG A 291 -8.50 -1.01 18.33
CA ARG A 291 -7.05 -1.09 18.09
C ARG A 291 -6.59 0.11 17.26
N ARG A 292 -7.25 0.36 16.14
CA ARG A 292 -7.00 1.52 15.26
C ARG A 292 -8.28 2.31 15.07
N ILE A 293 -8.21 3.62 15.26
CA ILE A 293 -9.36 4.51 15.04
C ILE A 293 -9.58 4.61 13.54
N SER A 294 -10.46 3.77 13.04
CA SER A 294 -10.83 3.72 11.63
C SER A 294 -12.34 3.69 11.47
N SER A 295 -12.80 4.23 10.36
CA SER A 295 -14.18 4.19 9.94
C SER A 295 -14.22 4.04 8.42
N TYR A 296 -15.41 4.02 7.85
CA TYR A 296 -15.59 3.87 6.42
C TYR A 296 -16.78 4.65 5.92
N ILE A 297 -16.72 5.04 4.66
CA ILE A 297 -17.84 5.50 3.86
C ILE A 297 -18.21 4.36 2.91
N GLY A 298 -19.49 3.98 2.85
CA GLY A 298 -19.99 2.99 1.91
C GLY A 298 -21.07 3.57 1.00
N MET A 299 -21.53 2.79 0.00
CA MET A 299 -22.57 3.28 -0.94
C MET A 299 -23.84 3.82 -0.27
N VAL A 300 -24.26 3.28 0.88
CA VAL A 300 -25.46 3.78 1.57
C VAL A 300 -25.26 5.24 2.01
N ASP A 301 -24.07 5.57 2.52
CA ASP A 301 -23.73 6.94 2.90
C ASP A 301 -23.64 7.84 1.67
N VAL A 302 -23.00 7.36 0.59
CA VAL A 302 -22.86 8.12 -0.67
C VAL A 302 -24.22 8.40 -1.30
N ARG A 303 -25.14 7.44 -1.32
CA ARG A 303 -26.50 7.65 -1.83
C ARG A 303 -27.24 8.70 -1.03
N ARG A 304 -27.15 8.65 0.31
CA ARG A 304 -27.74 9.69 1.15
C ARG A 304 -27.15 11.07 0.85
N MET A 305 -25.83 11.19 0.70
CA MET A 305 -25.19 12.46 0.33
C MET A 305 -25.64 12.94 -1.06
N LEU A 306 -25.82 12.04 -2.04
CA LEU A 306 -26.36 12.39 -3.36
C LEU A 306 -27.80 12.94 -3.25
N ASP A 307 -28.65 12.30 -2.44
CA ASP A 307 -30.04 12.73 -2.23
C ASP A 307 -30.11 14.09 -1.50
N GLU A 308 -29.17 14.36 -0.61
CA GLU A 308 -29.05 15.61 0.18
C GLU A 308 -28.33 16.74 -0.57
N GLY A 309 -27.72 16.46 -1.73
CA GLY A 309 -26.92 17.42 -2.50
C GLY A 309 -25.50 17.63 -1.97
N ASP A 310 -25.05 16.79 -1.04
CA ASP A 310 -23.71 16.78 -0.45
C ASP A 310 -22.70 15.91 -1.22
N ALA A 311 -23.14 15.23 -2.28
CA ALA A 311 -22.25 14.56 -3.21
C ALA A 311 -22.75 14.70 -4.64
N GLU A 312 -21.83 14.51 -5.59
CA GLU A 312 -22.12 14.44 -7.02
C GLU A 312 -21.40 13.25 -7.65
N TRP A 313 -22.05 12.62 -8.63
CA TRP A 313 -21.46 11.57 -9.45
C TRP A 313 -20.81 12.22 -10.67
N VAL A 314 -19.49 12.03 -10.83
CA VAL A 314 -18.68 12.74 -11.84
C VAL A 314 -18.31 11.86 -13.03
N LEU A 315 -18.00 10.58 -12.78
CA LEU A 315 -17.63 9.58 -13.79
C LEU A 315 -18.21 8.23 -13.45
#